data_AF-A0A4R0RAF7-F1
#
_entry.id   AF-A0A4R0RAF7-F1
#
_cell.length_a   1.000
_cell.length_b   1.000
_cell.length_c   1.000
_cell.angle_alpha   90.00
_cell.angle_beta   90.00
_cell.angle_gamma   90.00
#
_symmetry.space_group_name_H-M   'P 1'
#
loop_
_entity.id
_entity.type
_entity.pdbx_description
1 polymer ?
#
loop_
_entity_poly.entity_id
_entity_poly.type
_entity_poly.pdbx_seq_one_letter_code
_entity_poly.pdbx_strand_id
1 'polypeptide(L)'
;MQGFNKYYPPDFDGSKHSSLNAYRGKHALGDRARKIDQGILITRFELPFNIWCGTCNNHIGMGVRYNAEKKKVGNYYSTPIYSFRCKCHLCDGWFEIQTDPKNTRYVVVSGARKKEEDWDPEENGGFAVHDTDPNAAPVDPLAALEKSTDAQNHMNKVQVPRLEALQSHSDHFGSDPYALSLRARKKFRVEKKIDKEKKLVDDSLKSKYGLPETLSLTAESEDTRAQAKEEWLRGRQEFEAQQMSKKRKLVDVGVVPRLPPALRSSSSKSSESSSSNLPNPLESLRTRILRNTASKTRLKSSGLKR
;
A
#
# COMPACT_ATOMS: atom_id res chain seq x y z
N MET A 1 54.88 14.90 8.52
CA MET A 1 56.05 15.49 9.20
C MET A 1 56.58 16.62 8.34
N GLN A 2 56.45 17.86 8.78
CA GLN A 2 56.92 19.02 8.03
C GLN A 2 58.39 19.27 8.41
N GLY A 3 59.32 19.11 7.46
CA GLY A 3 60.74 19.31 7.72
C GLY A 3 61.05 20.76 8.07
N PHE A 4 61.77 20.97 9.18
CA PHE A 4 62.15 22.30 9.66
C PHE A 4 63.15 22.99 8.72
N ASN A 5 64.10 22.22 8.18
CA ASN A 5 65.11 22.71 7.25
C ASN A 5 64.83 22.24 5.83
N LYS A 6 64.98 23.15 4.87
CA LYS A 6 64.91 22.87 3.42
C LYS A 6 66.31 23.08 2.84
N TYR A 7 66.77 22.13 2.04
CA TYR A 7 68.03 22.29 1.32
C TYR A 7 67.87 23.32 0.20
N TYR A 8 68.71 24.36 0.24
CA TYR A 8 68.88 25.32 -0.84
C TYR A 8 70.21 25.01 -1.55
N PRO A 9 70.23 24.89 -2.89
CA PRO A 9 71.46 24.73 -3.67
C PRO A 9 72.43 25.90 -3.40
N PRO A 10 73.76 25.66 -3.45
CA PRO A 10 74.75 26.72 -3.22
C PRO A 10 74.65 27.88 -4.24
N ASP A 11 74.15 27.60 -5.44
CA ASP A 11 73.97 28.60 -6.51
C ASP A 11 72.67 29.41 -6.37
N PHE A 12 71.81 29.08 -5.39
CA PHE A 12 70.53 29.75 -5.21
C PHE A 12 70.68 31.11 -4.51
N ASP A 13 70.56 32.17 -5.30
CA ASP A 13 70.40 33.54 -4.81
C ASP A 13 68.91 33.91 -4.70
N GLY A 14 68.45 34.19 -3.47
CA GLY A 14 67.06 34.56 -3.19
C GLY A 14 66.61 35.86 -3.87
N SER A 15 67.55 36.78 -4.12
CA SER A 15 67.25 38.06 -4.79
C SER A 15 66.97 37.88 -6.30
N LYS A 16 67.65 36.94 -6.94
CA LYS A 16 67.53 36.65 -8.38
C LYS A 16 66.44 35.65 -8.69
N HIS A 17 66.30 34.62 -7.86
CA HIS A 17 65.42 33.49 -8.15
C HIS A 17 64.07 33.55 -7.44
N SER A 18 63.89 34.39 -6.41
CA SER A 18 62.68 34.55 -5.58
C SER A 18 62.25 33.28 -4.82
N SER A 19 62.06 32.15 -5.51
CA SER A 19 61.68 30.86 -4.94
C SER A 19 62.46 29.70 -5.54
N LEU A 20 62.61 28.61 -4.77
CA LEU A 20 63.27 27.38 -5.24
C LEU A 20 62.56 26.74 -6.45
N ASN A 21 61.25 26.98 -6.58
CA ASN A 21 60.45 26.51 -7.72
C ASN A 21 60.83 27.26 -9.00
N ALA A 22 60.97 28.59 -8.92
CA ALA A 22 61.42 29.42 -10.03
C ALA A 22 62.87 29.10 -10.43
N TYR A 23 63.77 28.85 -9.46
CA TYR A 23 65.14 28.35 -9.74
C TYR A 23 65.13 27.06 -10.57
N ARG A 24 64.16 26.17 -10.32
CA ARG A 24 64.01 24.89 -11.04
C ARG A 24 63.13 24.98 -12.29
N GLY A 25 62.62 26.15 -12.64
CA GLY A 25 61.68 26.34 -13.75
C GLY A 25 60.35 25.59 -13.57
N LYS A 26 59.95 25.28 -12.33
CA LYS A 26 58.71 24.55 -12.02
C LYS A 26 57.67 25.49 -11.43
N HIS A 27 56.41 25.30 -11.80
CA HIS A 27 55.30 25.98 -11.15
C HIS A 27 55.03 25.39 -9.76
N ALA A 28 54.63 26.21 -8.78
CA ALA A 28 54.39 25.76 -7.41
C ALA A 28 53.27 24.71 -7.31
N LEU A 29 52.29 24.77 -8.20
CA LEU A 29 51.19 23.80 -8.29
C LEU A 29 51.49 22.58 -9.19
N GLY A 30 52.71 22.48 -9.75
CA GLY A 30 53.13 21.38 -10.61
C GLY A 30 52.17 21.11 -11.78
N ASP A 31 51.90 19.83 -12.04
CA ASP A 31 51.06 19.38 -13.16
C ASP A 31 49.62 19.91 -13.11
N ARG A 32 49.14 20.35 -11.95
CA ARG A 32 47.79 20.93 -11.82
C ARG A 32 47.68 22.27 -12.57
N ALA A 33 48.80 22.97 -12.73
CA ALA A 33 48.91 24.24 -13.43
C ALA A 33 49.31 24.10 -14.91
N ARG A 34 49.29 22.89 -15.47
CA ARG A 34 49.64 22.66 -16.89
C ARG A 34 48.79 23.44 -17.92
N LYS A 35 47.60 23.91 -17.52
CA LYS A 35 46.69 24.74 -18.34
C LYS A 35 46.49 26.15 -17.76
N ILE A 36 47.43 26.62 -16.93
CA ILE A 36 47.30 27.91 -16.25
C ILE A 36 47.26 29.09 -17.23
N ASP A 37 47.94 28.97 -18.38
CA ASP A 37 47.94 29.98 -19.44
C ASP A 37 46.53 30.21 -20.03
N GLN A 38 45.66 29.21 -19.95
CA GLN A 38 44.25 29.29 -20.36
C GLN A 38 43.33 29.74 -19.22
N GLY A 39 43.88 30.06 -18.05
CA GLY A 39 43.14 30.36 -16.83
C GLY A 39 42.47 29.14 -16.19
N ILE A 40 42.91 27.92 -16.55
CA ILE A 40 42.33 26.67 -16.08
C ILE A 40 43.27 26.02 -15.06
N LEU A 41 42.77 25.82 -13.84
CA LEU A 41 43.48 25.10 -12.79
C LEU A 41 42.83 23.74 -12.55
N ILE A 42 43.62 22.68 -12.52
CA ILE A 42 43.08 21.35 -12.19
C ILE A 42 42.95 21.22 -10.67
N THR A 43 41.73 21.01 -10.20
CA THR A 43 41.40 20.89 -8.78
C THR A 43 40.66 19.61 -8.48
N ARG A 44 40.88 19.05 -7.28
CA ARG A 44 40.09 17.91 -6.81
C ARG A 44 38.77 18.44 -6.27
N PHE A 45 37.68 18.12 -6.95
CA PHE A 45 36.34 18.62 -6.65
C PHE A 45 35.46 17.44 -6.22
N GLU A 46 34.76 17.59 -5.10
CA GLU A 46 33.78 16.61 -4.62
C GLU A 46 32.39 17.09 -5.03
N LEU A 47 31.54 16.19 -5.53
CA LEU A 47 30.19 16.59 -5.94
C LEU A 47 29.33 16.98 -4.73
N PRO A 48 28.70 18.17 -4.74
CA PRO A 48 27.91 18.65 -3.61
C PRO A 48 26.51 18.01 -3.51
N PHE A 49 25.99 17.42 -4.59
CA PHE A 49 24.69 16.76 -4.62
C PHE A 49 24.68 15.63 -5.65
N ASN A 50 23.64 14.80 -5.60
CA ASN A 50 23.42 13.70 -6.54
C ASN A 50 23.07 14.24 -7.95
N ILE A 51 23.69 13.68 -8.98
CA ILE A 51 23.46 14.08 -10.38
C ILE A 51 23.20 12.89 -11.28
N TRP A 52 22.43 13.12 -12.34
CA TRP A 52 22.24 12.21 -13.46
C TRP A 52 23.06 12.72 -14.65
N CYS A 53 23.95 11.88 -15.18
CA CYS A 53 24.75 12.27 -16.35
C CYS A 53 23.86 12.41 -17.59
N GLY A 54 23.99 13.49 -18.35
CA GLY A 54 23.20 13.71 -19.57
C GLY A 54 23.56 12.81 -20.74
N THR A 55 24.76 12.23 -20.76
CA THR A 55 25.23 11.36 -21.86
C THR A 55 24.86 9.90 -21.64
N CYS A 56 25.16 9.34 -20.46
CA CYS A 56 24.92 7.92 -20.17
C CYS A 56 23.70 7.66 -19.27
N ASN A 57 23.01 8.70 -18.79
CA ASN A 57 21.87 8.62 -17.87
C ASN A 57 22.12 7.80 -16.59
N ASN A 58 23.39 7.57 -16.22
CA ASN A 58 23.75 6.93 -14.97
C ASN A 58 23.77 7.94 -13.82
N HIS A 59 23.42 7.44 -12.62
CA HIS A 59 23.46 8.20 -11.38
C HIS A 59 24.90 8.32 -10.86
N ILE A 60 25.27 9.53 -10.43
CA ILE A 60 26.52 9.82 -9.76
C ILE A 60 26.17 10.38 -8.39
N GLY A 61 26.64 9.68 -7.35
CA GLY A 61 26.39 10.06 -5.97
C GLY A 61 27.12 11.35 -5.55
N MET A 62 26.57 12.00 -4.53
CA MET A 62 27.21 13.06 -3.76
C MET A 62 28.55 12.55 -3.17
N GLY A 63 29.55 13.43 -3.11
CA GLY A 63 30.87 13.12 -2.56
C GLY A 63 31.83 12.39 -3.50
N VAL A 64 31.41 12.01 -4.71
CA VAL A 64 32.31 11.44 -5.71
C VAL A 64 33.35 12.49 -6.12
N ARG A 65 34.63 12.09 -6.12
CA ARG A 65 35.78 12.98 -6.34
C ARG A 65 36.21 13.00 -7.81
N TYR A 66 36.34 14.19 -8.37
CA TYR A 66 36.80 14.41 -9.75
C TYR A 66 38.05 15.28 -9.81
N ASN A 67 38.86 15.05 -10.86
CA ASN A 67 39.86 16.02 -11.31
C ASN A 67 39.13 17.03 -12.21
N ALA A 68 38.67 18.12 -11.63
CA ALA A 68 37.89 19.15 -12.32
C ALA A 68 38.79 20.23 -12.90
N GLU A 69 38.43 20.73 -14.08
CA GLU A 69 38.99 21.93 -14.68
C GLU A 69 38.26 23.14 -14.10
N LYS A 70 38.90 23.83 -13.15
CA LYS A 70 38.39 25.05 -12.53
C LYS A 70 38.74 26.25 -13.40
N LYS A 71 37.73 26.97 -13.87
CA LYS A 71 37.86 28.21 -14.65
C LYS A 71 37.04 29.33 -13.99
N LYS A 72 37.56 30.56 -13.98
CA LYS A 72 36.79 31.74 -13.61
C LYS A 72 35.97 32.20 -14.82
N VAL A 73 34.64 32.24 -14.70
CA VAL A 73 33.73 32.58 -15.83
C VAL A 73 33.18 34.00 -15.70
N GLY A 74 32.92 34.46 -14.49
CA GLY A 74 32.38 35.80 -14.24
C GLY A 74 32.55 36.22 -12.79
N ASN A 75 31.85 37.28 -12.39
CA ASN A 75 31.75 37.74 -11.01
C ASN A 75 30.28 38.03 -10.66
N TYR A 76 29.88 37.68 -9.45
CA TYR A 76 28.68 38.21 -8.79
C TYR A 76 29.11 39.35 -7.87
N TYR A 77 28.87 40.60 -8.28
CA TYR A 77 29.47 41.79 -7.68
C TYR A 77 31.01 41.65 -7.58
N SER A 78 31.55 41.53 -6.36
CA SER A 78 32.98 41.33 -6.10
C SER A 78 33.39 39.85 -6.00
N THR A 79 32.45 38.92 -5.87
CA THR A 79 32.74 37.49 -5.67
C THR A 79 32.88 36.77 -7.02
N PRO A 80 33.99 36.04 -7.28
CA PRO A 80 34.17 35.34 -8.54
C PRO A 80 33.26 34.11 -8.65
N ILE A 81 32.68 33.92 -9.84
CA ILE A 81 31.94 32.72 -10.23
C ILE A 81 32.92 31.75 -10.90
N TYR A 82 33.03 30.56 -10.32
CA TYR A 82 33.85 29.48 -10.85
C TYR A 82 32.97 28.46 -11.58
N SER A 83 33.45 28.02 -12.75
CA SER A 83 32.96 26.83 -13.44
C SER A 83 33.92 25.67 -13.19
N PHE A 84 33.35 24.53 -12.86
CA PHE A 84 34.02 23.26 -12.67
C PHE A 84 33.56 22.32 -13.77
N ARG A 85 34.45 22.06 -14.72
CA ARG A 85 34.21 21.10 -15.80
C ARG A 85 34.80 19.74 -15.41
N CYS A 86 33.95 18.72 -15.38
CA CYS A 86 34.29 17.37 -14.93
C CYS A 86 34.00 16.35 -16.04
N LYS A 87 34.86 15.35 -16.17
CA LYS A 87 34.61 14.18 -17.03
C LYS A 87 33.88 13.11 -16.23
N CYS A 88 32.82 12.52 -16.79
CA CYS A 88 32.12 11.41 -16.16
C CYS A 88 33.07 10.21 -15.95
N HIS A 89 32.91 9.47 -14.86
CA HIS A 89 33.72 8.26 -14.60
C HIS A 89 33.18 7.02 -15.34
N LEU A 90 31.93 7.07 -15.82
CA LEU A 90 31.25 5.97 -16.53
C LEU A 90 31.25 6.15 -18.05
N CYS A 91 31.50 7.35 -18.57
CA CYS A 91 31.51 7.64 -20.00
C CYS A 91 32.45 8.80 -20.33
N ASP A 92 32.66 9.08 -21.61
CA ASP A 92 33.48 10.21 -22.08
C ASP A 92 32.76 11.57 -22.09
N GLY A 93 31.53 11.61 -21.55
CA GLY A 93 30.75 12.83 -21.40
C GLY A 93 31.37 13.81 -20.41
N TRP A 94 31.24 15.09 -20.73
CA TRP A 94 31.65 16.20 -19.85
C TRP A 94 30.42 16.93 -19.33
N PHE A 95 30.49 17.36 -18.08
CA PHE A 95 29.45 18.19 -17.47
C PHE A 95 30.09 19.38 -16.73
N GLU A 96 29.34 20.47 -16.63
CA GLU A 96 29.79 21.72 -16.04
C GLU A 96 28.89 22.15 -14.89
N ILE A 97 29.52 22.47 -13.76
CA ILE A 97 28.89 22.96 -12.54
C ILE A 97 29.45 24.34 -12.23
N GLN A 98 28.58 25.31 -11.97
CA GLN A 98 28.96 26.66 -11.58
C GLN A 98 28.59 26.95 -10.12
N THR A 99 29.36 27.82 -9.49
CA THR A 99 29.00 28.40 -8.19
C THR A 99 27.99 29.53 -8.39
N ASP A 100 26.93 29.56 -7.58
CA ASP A 100 25.96 30.65 -7.49
C ASP A 100 26.08 31.33 -6.11
N PRO A 101 26.84 32.45 -6.02
CA PRO A 101 27.04 33.16 -4.76
C PRO A 101 25.76 33.79 -4.19
N LYS A 102 24.74 34.07 -5.02
CA LYS A 102 23.49 34.70 -4.56
C LYS A 102 22.70 33.77 -3.63
N ASN A 103 22.61 32.50 -4.01
CA ASN A 103 21.86 31.48 -3.28
C ASN A 103 22.78 30.51 -2.51
N THR A 104 24.09 30.81 -2.44
CA THR A 104 25.10 29.97 -1.79
C THR A 104 25.11 28.50 -2.25
N ARG A 105 24.78 28.25 -3.52
CA ARG A 105 24.58 26.90 -4.07
C ARG A 105 25.45 26.64 -5.29
N TYR A 106 25.58 25.37 -5.65
CA TYR A 106 26.12 24.98 -6.96
C TYR A 106 24.98 24.70 -7.92
N VAL A 107 25.14 25.08 -9.18
CA VAL A 107 24.14 24.89 -10.24
C VAL A 107 24.78 24.12 -11.39
N VAL A 108 24.07 23.09 -11.88
CA VAL A 108 24.49 22.38 -13.08
C VAL A 108 24.10 23.21 -14.30
N VAL A 109 25.09 23.57 -15.12
CA VAL A 109 24.86 24.40 -16.32
C VAL A 109 24.70 23.53 -17.55
N SER A 110 25.49 22.46 -17.67
CA SER A 110 25.46 21.59 -18.84
C SER A 110 25.90 20.16 -18.52
N GLY A 111 25.43 19.21 -19.35
CA GLY A 111 25.92 17.82 -19.35
C GLY A 111 25.44 16.92 -18.20
N ALA A 112 24.66 17.45 -17.25
CA ALA A 112 24.04 16.67 -16.19
C ALA A 112 22.73 17.31 -15.70
N ARG A 113 21.94 16.56 -14.94
CA ARG A 113 20.75 17.04 -14.24
C ARG A 113 20.93 16.80 -12.73
N LYS A 114 20.60 17.78 -11.89
CA LYS A 114 20.55 17.60 -10.44
C LYS A 114 19.39 16.66 -10.10
N LYS A 115 19.60 15.73 -9.17
CA LYS A 115 18.52 14.98 -8.55
C LYS A 115 17.86 15.88 -7.50
N GLU A 116 16.56 16.10 -7.63
CA GLU A 116 15.75 16.78 -6.61
C GLU A 116 15.49 15.82 -5.45
N GLU A 117 15.93 16.21 -4.25
CA GLU A 117 15.68 15.49 -3.01
C GLU A 117 14.89 16.34 -2.01
N ASP A 118 14.79 17.63 -2.28
CA ASP A 118 13.96 18.56 -1.54
C ASP A 118 12.50 18.25 -1.91
N TRP A 119 11.73 17.77 -0.94
CA TRP A 119 10.28 17.59 -1.12
C TRP A 119 9.63 18.95 -0.89
N ASP A 120 9.26 19.63 -1.98
CA ASP A 120 8.43 20.82 -1.92
C ASP A 120 6.95 20.40 -1.79
N PRO A 121 6.31 20.62 -0.62
CA PRO A 121 4.92 20.22 -0.41
C PRO A 121 3.96 20.91 -1.39
N GLU A 122 4.29 22.13 -1.79
CA GLU A 122 3.49 22.96 -2.70
C GLU A 122 3.51 22.44 -4.15
N GLU A 123 4.64 21.92 -4.64
CA GLU A 123 4.76 21.43 -6.02
C GLU A 123 4.29 19.98 -6.19
N ASN A 124 4.47 19.13 -5.17
CA ASN A 124 4.20 17.69 -5.26
C ASN A 124 2.82 17.26 -4.74
N GLY A 125 1.86 18.19 -4.67
CA GLY A 125 0.46 17.86 -4.37
C GLY A 125 0.20 17.45 -2.92
N GLY A 126 1.08 17.84 -1.99
CA GLY A 126 0.73 17.88 -0.59
C GLY A 126 -0.26 19.02 -0.40
N PHE A 127 -1.56 18.71 -0.34
CA PHE A 127 -2.55 19.70 0.08
C PHE A 127 -2.04 20.36 1.36
N ALA A 128 -1.76 21.66 1.29
CA ALA A 128 -1.71 22.46 2.49
C ALA A 128 -3.01 22.17 3.22
N VAL A 129 -2.94 21.66 4.45
CA VAL A 129 -4.13 21.39 5.29
C VAL A 129 -4.94 22.68 5.56
N HIS A 130 -4.45 23.81 5.06
CA HIS A 130 -5.24 25.00 4.79
C HIS A 130 -6.14 24.75 3.57
N ASP A 131 -7.33 24.19 3.81
CA ASP A 131 -8.53 24.48 3.03
C ASP A 131 -8.78 26.01 3.09
N THR A 132 -7.99 26.77 2.34
CA THR A 132 -8.32 28.15 2.01
C THR A 132 -8.88 28.12 0.62
N ASP A 133 -10.21 28.17 0.53
CA ASP A 133 -10.93 28.44 -0.71
C ASP A 133 -10.20 29.56 -1.47
N PRO A 134 -9.91 29.42 -2.76
CA PRO A 134 -9.22 30.45 -3.54
C PRO A 134 -10.04 31.76 -3.67
N ASN A 135 -11.32 31.73 -3.26
CA ASN A 135 -12.22 32.88 -3.19
C ASN A 135 -12.35 33.45 -1.76
N ALA A 136 -11.67 32.90 -0.76
CA ALA A 136 -11.66 33.47 0.58
C ALA A 136 -10.89 34.80 0.56
N ALA A 137 -11.52 35.86 1.07
CA ALA A 137 -10.87 37.15 1.29
C ALA A 137 -9.54 36.96 2.06
N PRO A 138 -8.52 37.80 1.83
CA PRO A 138 -7.26 37.72 2.57
C PRO A 138 -7.59 37.67 4.06
N VAL A 139 -7.19 36.57 4.72
CA VAL A 139 -7.50 36.33 6.12
C VAL A 139 -6.94 37.51 6.91
N ASP A 140 -7.80 38.23 7.62
CA ASP A 140 -7.38 39.28 8.55
C ASP A 140 -6.30 38.68 9.46
N PRO A 141 -5.11 39.31 9.57
CA PRO A 141 -4.06 38.81 10.46
C PRO A 141 -4.56 38.57 11.90
N LEU A 142 -5.57 39.33 12.37
CA LEU A 142 -6.19 39.11 13.67
C LEU A 142 -6.99 37.81 13.71
N ALA A 143 -7.77 37.49 12.68
CA ALA A 143 -8.53 36.24 12.59
C ALA A 143 -7.62 35.01 12.50
N ALA A 144 -6.46 35.12 11.83
CA ALA A 144 -5.46 34.07 11.81
C ALA A 144 -4.83 33.86 13.19
N LEU A 145 -4.51 34.95 13.90
CA LEU A 145 -3.99 34.90 15.26
C LEU A 145 -5.01 34.27 16.21
N GLU A 146 -6.27 34.70 16.18
CA GLU A 146 -7.35 34.14 17.00
C GLU A 146 -7.48 32.63 16.83
N LYS A 147 -7.54 32.14 15.58
CA LYS A 147 -7.56 30.69 15.30
C LYS A 147 -6.34 29.96 15.87
N SER A 148 -5.16 30.54 15.75
CA SER A 148 -3.94 29.94 16.32
C SER A 148 -4.00 29.90 17.85
N THR A 149 -4.50 30.95 18.49
CA THR A 149 -4.63 31.03 19.95
C THR A 149 -5.71 30.12 20.48
N ASP A 150 -6.83 29.97 19.77
CA ASP A 150 -7.90 29.04 20.11
C ASP A 150 -7.44 27.59 19.96
N ALA A 151 -6.68 27.28 18.90
CA ALA A 151 -6.07 25.97 18.74
C ALA A 151 -5.10 25.65 19.89
N GLN A 152 -4.23 26.59 20.27
CA GLN A 152 -3.34 26.44 21.43
C GLN A 152 -4.11 26.29 22.74
N ASN A 153 -5.15 27.10 22.95
CA ASN A 153 -6.01 27.04 24.12
C ASN A 153 -6.74 25.69 24.21
N HIS A 154 -7.27 25.19 23.10
CA HIS A 154 -7.94 23.89 23.04
C HIS A 154 -6.95 22.74 23.30
N MET A 155 -5.74 22.80 22.73
CA MET A 155 -4.68 21.84 23.03
C MET A 155 -4.37 21.80 24.53
N ASN A 156 -4.11 22.96 25.13
CA ASN A 156 -3.69 23.06 26.53
C ASN A 156 -4.83 22.76 27.53
N LYS A 157 -6.05 23.25 27.28
CA LYS A 157 -7.16 23.13 28.22
C LYS A 157 -7.96 21.84 28.07
N VAL A 158 -7.96 21.22 26.89
CA VAL A 158 -8.78 20.03 26.62
C VAL A 158 -7.90 18.82 26.35
N GLN A 159 -6.94 18.91 25.43
CA GLN A 159 -6.19 17.74 24.98
C GLN A 159 -5.17 17.28 26.03
N VAL A 160 -4.38 18.19 26.59
CA VAL A 160 -3.39 17.86 27.64
C VAL A 160 -4.03 17.17 28.86
N PRO A 161 -5.05 17.73 29.53
CA PRO A 161 -5.65 17.06 30.69
C PRO A 161 -6.35 15.75 30.33
N ARG A 162 -6.87 15.63 29.09
CA ARG A 162 -7.41 14.36 28.60
C ARG A 162 -6.33 13.29 28.47
N LEU A 163 -5.16 13.66 27.95
CA LEU A 163 -4.02 12.73 27.84
C LEU A 163 -3.51 12.34 29.23
N GLU A 164 -3.41 13.28 30.17
CA GLU A 164 -3.05 13.00 31.56
C GLU A 164 -4.09 12.07 32.24
N ALA A 165 -5.38 12.27 32.00
CA ALA A 165 -6.44 11.39 32.49
C ALA A 165 -6.32 9.97 31.91
N LEU A 166 -6.00 9.83 30.62
CA LEU A 166 -5.76 8.53 30.00
C LEU A 166 -4.49 7.86 30.53
N GLN A 167 -3.43 8.63 30.74
CA GLN A 167 -2.18 8.13 31.30
C GLN A 167 -2.36 7.66 32.75
N SER A 168 -2.99 8.46 33.60
CA SER A 168 -3.29 8.07 34.99
C SER A 168 -4.20 6.84 35.07
N HIS A 169 -5.17 6.71 34.16
CA HIS A 169 -5.97 5.49 34.03
C HIS A 169 -5.08 4.30 33.68
N SER A 170 -4.22 4.42 32.65
CA SER A 170 -3.28 3.38 32.24
C SER A 170 -2.33 2.98 33.38
N ASP A 171 -1.74 3.94 34.08
CA ASP A 171 -0.80 3.72 35.19
C ASP A 171 -1.50 3.01 36.37
N HIS A 172 -2.76 3.35 36.64
CA HIS A 172 -3.56 2.63 37.64
C HIS A 172 -3.69 1.15 37.29
N PHE A 173 -4.00 0.79 36.03
CA PHE A 173 -4.01 -0.61 35.59
C PHE A 173 -2.59 -1.21 35.49
N GLY A 174 -1.57 -0.40 35.22
CA GLY A 174 -0.18 -0.83 35.14
C GLY A 174 0.45 -1.18 36.50
N SER A 175 -0.10 -0.65 37.60
CA SER A 175 0.47 -0.80 38.94
C SER A 175 0.47 -2.25 39.47
N ASP A 176 -0.57 -3.05 39.17
CA ASP A 176 -0.64 -4.48 39.52
C ASP A 176 -1.14 -5.32 38.33
N PRO A 177 -0.24 -5.68 37.41
CA PRO A 177 -0.59 -6.50 36.24
C PRO A 177 -0.99 -7.93 36.64
N TYR A 178 -0.54 -8.42 37.79
CA TYR A 178 -0.81 -9.78 38.25
C TYR A 178 -2.25 -9.92 38.77
N ALA A 179 -2.73 -9.00 39.61
CA ALA A 179 -4.11 -9.02 40.09
C ALA A 179 -5.13 -8.83 38.96
N LEU A 180 -4.83 -7.97 37.97
CA LEU A 180 -5.68 -7.81 36.79
C LEU A 180 -5.74 -9.08 35.94
N SER A 181 -4.58 -9.70 35.68
CA SER A 181 -4.49 -10.97 34.97
C SER A 181 -5.24 -12.09 35.70
N LEU A 182 -5.16 -12.13 37.04
CA LEU A 182 -5.90 -13.07 37.86
C LEU A 182 -7.41 -12.86 37.74
N ARG A 183 -7.89 -11.61 37.81
CA ARG A 183 -9.30 -11.25 37.65
C ARG A 183 -9.82 -11.62 36.26
N ALA A 184 -9.06 -11.32 35.21
CA ALA A 184 -9.39 -11.68 33.83
C ALA A 184 -9.47 -13.21 33.66
N ARG A 185 -8.46 -13.95 34.12
CA ARG A 185 -8.47 -15.43 34.08
C ARG A 185 -9.63 -16.03 34.86
N LYS A 186 -10.01 -15.45 36.01
CA LYS A 186 -11.16 -15.89 36.80
C LYS A 186 -12.46 -15.74 36.01
N LYS A 187 -12.69 -14.60 35.36
CA LYS A 187 -13.86 -14.38 34.49
C LYS A 187 -13.89 -15.39 33.33
N PHE A 188 -12.80 -15.50 32.57
CA PHE A 188 -12.73 -16.44 31.44
C PHE A 188 -12.88 -17.90 31.86
N ARG A 189 -12.44 -18.30 33.06
CA ARG A 189 -12.67 -19.65 33.57
C ARG A 189 -14.15 -19.92 33.86
N VAL A 190 -14.86 -18.95 34.43
CA VAL A 190 -16.31 -19.05 34.70
C VAL A 190 -17.07 -19.08 33.37
N GLU A 191 -16.78 -18.15 32.47
CA GLU A 191 -17.39 -18.11 31.12
C GLU A 191 -17.13 -19.40 30.34
N LYS A 192 -15.89 -19.90 30.33
CA LYS A 192 -15.55 -21.16 29.65
C LYS A 192 -16.29 -22.38 30.24
N LYS A 193 -16.57 -22.39 31.55
CA LYS A 193 -17.39 -23.45 32.17
C LYS A 193 -18.83 -23.38 31.68
N ILE A 194 -19.42 -22.18 31.72
CA ILE A 194 -20.77 -21.92 31.22
C ILE A 194 -20.88 -22.32 29.74
N ASP A 195 -19.91 -21.92 28.91
CA ASP A 195 -19.89 -22.23 27.48
C ASP A 195 -19.71 -23.73 27.22
N LYS A 196 -18.91 -24.43 28.05
CA LYS A 196 -18.74 -25.88 27.94
C LYS A 196 -20.04 -26.60 28.31
N GLU A 197 -20.71 -26.19 29.38
CA GLU A 197 -22.00 -26.74 29.80
C GLU A 197 -23.06 -26.54 28.71
N LYS A 198 -23.15 -25.33 28.14
CA LYS A 198 -24.03 -25.04 26.99
C LYS A 198 -23.73 -25.94 25.79
N LYS A 199 -22.45 -26.07 25.42
CA LYS A 199 -22.04 -26.96 24.32
C LYS A 199 -22.43 -28.42 24.56
N LEU A 200 -22.27 -28.93 25.78
CA LEU A 200 -22.69 -30.29 26.11
C LEU A 200 -24.20 -30.48 25.98
N VAL A 201 -24.99 -29.50 26.42
CA VAL A 201 -26.45 -29.50 26.23
C VAL A 201 -26.79 -29.50 24.74
N ASP A 202 -26.16 -28.61 23.96
CA ASP A 202 -26.36 -28.50 22.52
C ASP A 202 -25.99 -29.80 21.79
N ASP A 203 -24.84 -30.40 22.10
CA ASP A 203 -24.38 -31.66 21.49
C ASP A 203 -25.30 -32.84 21.85
N SER A 204 -25.86 -32.84 23.08
CA SER A 204 -26.87 -33.83 23.48
C SER A 204 -28.19 -33.67 22.72
N LEU A 205 -28.58 -32.43 22.38
CA LEU A 205 -29.76 -32.17 21.56
C LEU A 205 -29.50 -32.57 20.11
N LYS A 206 -28.34 -32.19 19.55
CA LYS A 206 -27.96 -32.57 18.18
C LYS A 206 -27.93 -34.07 17.99
N SER A 207 -27.35 -34.83 18.92
CA SER A 207 -27.31 -36.29 18.86
C SER A 207 -28.69 -36.94 18.94
N LYS A 208 -29.57 -36.47 19.84
CA LYS A 208 -30.97 -36.96 19.95
C LYS A 208 -31.77 -36.78 18.66
N TYR A 209 -31.56 -35.68 17.95
CA TYR A 209 -32.29 -35.32 16.73
C TYR A 209 -31.53 -35.62 15.43
N GLY A 210 -30.32 -36.18 15.49
CA GLY A 210 -29.49 -36.46 14.31
C GLY A 210 -29.07 -35.22 13.52
N LEU A 211 -28.93 -34.07 14.18
CA LEU A 211 -28.55 -32.81 13.54
C LEU A 211 -27.05 -32.76 13.24
N PRO A 212 -26.62 -32.08 12.16
CA PRO A 212 -25.21 -31.98 11.82
C PRO A 212 -24.43 -31.15 12.85
N GLU A 213 -23.19 -31.57 13.16
CA GLU A 213 -22.32 -30.90 14.14
C GLU A 213 -22.06 -29.42 13.80
N THR A 214 -22.00 -29.10 12.51
CA THR A 214 -21.75 -27.74 11.97
C THR A 214 -22.89 -26.75 12.21
N LEU A 215 -24.06 -27.21 12.65
CA LEU A 215 -25.20 -26.35 12.91
C LEU A 215 -25.05 -25.69 14.30
N SER A 216 -24.90 -24.37 14.32
CA SER A 216 -24.85 -23.59 15.57
C SER A 216 -26.27 -23.38 16.11
N LEU A 217 -26.51 -23.79 17.35
CA LEU A 217 -27.76 -23.51 18.05
C LEU A 217 -27.69 -22.10 18.65
N THR A 218 -28.74 -21.32 18.43
CA THR A 218 -28.89 -19.99 19.03
C THR A 218 -29.36 -20.12 20.47
N ALA A 219 -28.95 -19.19 21.33
CA ALA A 219 -29.44 -19.14 22.70
C ALA A 219 -30.97 -18.97 22.73
N GLU A 220 -31.63 -19.75 23.59
CA GLU A 220 -33.06 -19.62 23.81
C GLU A 220 -33.35 -18.37 24.66
N SER A 221 -33.80 -17.30 24.01
CA SER A 221 -34.40 -16.13 24.63
C SER A 221 -35.87 -16.03 24.22
N GLU A 222 -36.65 -15.22 24.95
CA GLU A 222 -38.07 -15.01 24.63
C GLU A 222 -38.24 -14.45 23.21
N ASP A 223 -37.35 -13.54 22.82
CA ASP A 223 -37.31 -12.94 21.48
C ASP A 223 -36.97 -13.97 20.39
N THR A 224 -35.95 -14.81 20.61
CA THR A 224 -35.56 -15.82 19.61
C THR A 224 -36.63 -16.89 19.45
N ARG A 225 -37.35 -17.23 20.52
CA ARG A 225 -38.50 -18.15 20.47
C ARG A 225 -39.68 -17.55 19.71
N ALA A 226 -39.98 -16.26 19.89
CA ALA A 226 -41.03 -15.57 19.15
C ALA A 226 -40.71 -15.53 17.65
N GLN A 227 -39.49 -15.14 17.29
CA GLN A 227 -39.01 -15.09 15.90
C GLN A 227 -39.06 -16.48 15.24
N ALA A 228 -38.57 -17.52 15.92
CA ALA A 228 -38.61 -18.88 15.40
C ALA A 228 -40.04 -19.38 15.16
N LYS A 229 -41.00 -19.00 16.02
CA LYS A 229 -42.43 -19.34 15.86
C LYS A 229 -43.04 -18.67 14.64
N GLU A 230 -42.73 -17.39 14.41
CA GLU A 230 -43.18 -16.64 13.23
C GLU A 230 -42.60 -17.21 11.93
N GLU A 231 -41.30 -17.51 11.92
CA GLU A 231 -40.63 -18.13 10.77
C GLU A 231 -41.20 -19.52 10.46
N TRP A 232 -41.50 -20.33 11.47
CA TRP A 232 -42.16 -21.62 11.30
C TRP A 232 -43.55 -21.49 10.69
N LEU A 233 -44.36 -20.54 11.18
CA LEU A 233 -45.70 -20.27 10.63
C LEU A 233 -45.61 -19.83 9.16
N ARG A 234 -44.66 -18.96 8.83
CA ARG A 234 -44.40 -18.50 7.46
C ARG A 234 -44.01 -19.66 6.55
N GLY A 235 -43.04 -20.48 6.97
CA GLY A 235 -42.60 -21.65 6.22
C GLY A 235 -43.71 -22.67 5.98
N ARG A 236 -44.62 -22.85 6.96
CA ARG A 236 -45.79 -23.73 6.82
C ARG A 236 -46.77 -23.21 5.76
N GLN A 237 -47.07 -21.91 5.76
CA GLN A 237 -47.93 -21.29 4.75
C GLN A 237 -47.32 -21.41 3.35
N GLU A 238 -46.01 -21.18 3.22
CA GLU A 238 -45.29 -21.34 1.95
C GLU A 238 -45.33 -22.79 1.44
N PHE A 239 -45.15 -23.77 2.32
CA PHE A 239 -45.23 -25.18 1.96
C PHE A 239 -46.64 -25.58 1.49
N GLU A 240 -47.69 -25.13 2.19
CA GLU A 240 -49.08 -25.36 1.80
C GLU A 240 -49.39 -24.71 0.44
N ALA A 241 -48.93 -23.48 0.21
CA ALA A 241 -49.06 -22.80 -1.09
C ALA A 241 -48.34 -23.58 -2.21
N GLN A 242 -47.13 -24.10 -1.95
CA GLN A 242 -46.41 -24.95 -2.90
C GLN A 242 -47.15 -26.25 -3.18
N GLN A 243 -47.69 -26.93 -2.17
CA GLN A 243 -48.52 -28.13 -2.32
C GLN A 243 -49.76 -27.87 -3.17
N MET A 244 -50.48 -26.78 -2.90
CA MET A 244 -51.66 -26.37 -3.67
C MET A 244 -51.30 -26.04 -5.13
N SER A 245 -50.15 -25.39 -5.36
CA SER A 245 -49.66 -25.13 -6.72
C SER A 245 -49.28 -26.42 -7.47
N LYS A 246 -48.69 -27.41 -6.80
CA LYS A 246 -48.37 -28.73 -7.38
C LYS A 246 -49.64 -29.51 -7.70
N LYS A 247 -50.63 -29.50 -6.80
CA LYS A 247 -51.95 -30.12 -7.04
C LYS A 247 -52.66 -29.47 -8.23
N ARG A 248 -52.65 -28.14 -8.35
CA ARG A 248 -53.19 -27.43 -9.52
C ARG A 248 -52.51 -27.83 -10.82
N LYS A 249 -51.19 -27.98 -10.84
CA LYS A 249 -50.45 -28.47 -12.03
C LYS A 249 -50.79 -29.92 -12.39
N LEU A 250 -51.16 -30.74 -11.42
CA LEU A 250 -51.58 -32.14 -11.64
C LEU A 250 -53.01 -32.25 -12.17
N VAL A 251 -53.85 -31.24 -11.92
CA VAL A 251 -55.20 -31.11 -12.51
C VAL A 251 -55.14 -30.54 -13.94
N ASP A 252 -54.16 -29.68 -14.23
CA ASP A 252 -53.95 -29.05 -15.54
C ASP A 252 -53.24 -29.97 -16.56
N VAL A 253 -52.47 -30.96 -16.09
CA VAL A 253 -52.10 -32.13 -16.90
C VAL A 253 -53.28 -33.08 -16.90
N GLY A 254 -54.23 -32.83 -17.81
CA GLY A 254 -55.45 -33.62 -17.96
C GLY A 254 -55.19 -35.12 -17.84
N VAL A 255 -55.77 -35.75 -16.81
CA VAL A 255 -55.92 -37.20 -16.75
C VAL A 255 -56.80 -37.59 -17.92
N VAL A 256 -56.18 -38.06 -19.00
CA VAL A 256 -56.90 -38.70 -20.11
C VAL A 256 -57.51 -39.99 -19.54
N PRO A 257 -58.84 -40.21 -19.62
CA PRO A 257 -59.45 -41.42 -19.09
C PRO A 257 -59.02 -42.59 -19.97
N ARG A 258 -58.19 -43.48 -19.43
CA ARG A 258 -57.84 -44.73 -20.11
C ARG A 258 -58.97 -45.72 -19.89
N LEU A 259 -59.83 -45.87 -20.89
CA LEU A 259 -60.78 -46.98 -21.01
C LEU A 259 -60.03 -48.34 -20.92
N PRO A 260 -60.65 -49.37 -20.34
CA PRO A 260 -59.95 -50.58 -19.92
C PRO A 260 -59.68 -51.52 -21.10
N PRO A 261 -58.48 -52.12 -21.24
CA PRO A 261 -58.35 -53.31 -22.04
C PRO A 261 -58.73 -54.52 -21.18
N ALA A 262 -59.63 -55.33 -21.73
CA ALA A 262 -60.06 -56.60 -21.14
C ALA A 262 -58.88 -57.57 -20.95
N LEU A 263 -59.07 -58.43 -19.95
CA LEU A 263 -58.26 -59.58 -19.57
C LEU A 263 -57.76 -60.40 -20.77
N ARG A 264 -56.47 -60.73 -20.78
CA ARG A 264 -55.99 -62.12 -20.91
C ARG A 264 -54.49 -62.25 -20.62
N SER A 265 -54.22 -63.31 -19.86
CA SER A 265 -52.97 -64.05 -19.67
C SER A 265 -52.24 -64.33 -21.01
N SER A 266 -50.95 -64.66 -21.08
CA SER A 266 -50.20 -65.62 -20.28
C SER A 266 -48.69 -65.60 -20.65
N SER A 267 -47.85 -66.16 -19.75
CA SER A 267 -46.69 -67.01 -20.04
C SER A 267 -45.61 -66.59 -21.06
N SER A 268 -44.39 -66.41 -20.53
CA SER A 268 -43.09 -66.92 -20.98
C SER A 268 -42.73 -67.06 -22.48
N LYS A 269 -41.52 -66.53 -22.75
CA LYS A 269 -40.44 -67.00 -23.65
C LYS A 269 -40.34 -66.45 -25.10
N SER A 270 -39.08 -66.05 -25.35
CA SER A 270 -38.23 -66.20 -26.54
C SER A 270 -38.40 -65.33 -27.80
N SER A 271 -37.26 -64.70 -28.12
CA SER A 271 -36.57 -64.59 -29.42
C SER A 271 -37.14 -63.73 -30.56
N GLU A 272 -36.32 -62.71 -30.87
CA GLU A 272 -35.77 -62.32 -32.19
C GLU A 272 -36.61 -61.59 -33.25
N SER A 273 -36.02 -60.44 -33.63
CA SER A 273 -35.94 -59.83 -34.97
C SER A 273 -37.18 -59.12 -35.55
N SER A 274 -37.12 -57.79 -35.61
CA SER A 274 -36.90 -57.02 -36.86
C SER A 274 -37.34 -55.55 -36.72
N SER A 275 -36.63 -54.72 -37.49
CA SER A 275 -36.53 -53.27 -37.51
C SER A 275 -37.82 -52.48 -37.77
N SER A 276 -37.99 -51.34 -37.08
CA SER A 276 -38.05 -50.00 -37.73
C SER A 276 -38.13 -48.84 -36.72
N ASN A 277 -37.17 -47.92 -36.84
CA ASN A 277 -37.09 -46.51 -36.42
C ASN A 277 -37.85 -46.02 -35.16
N LEU A 278 -37.11 -45.94 -34.04
CA LEU A 278 -37.45 -45.11 -32.87
C LEU A 278 -36.25 -44.23 -32.48
N PRO A 279 -36.47 -42.98 -32.00
CA PRO A 279 -35.40 -42.09 -31.57
C PRO A 279 -34.65 -42.67 -30.36
N ASN A 280 -33.34 -42.48 -30.35
CA ASN A 280 -32.41 -43.14 -29.44
C ASN A 280 -32.72 -42.77 -27.98
N PRO A 281 -33.00 -43.71 -27.06
CA PRO A 281 -33.35 -43.43 -25.67
C PRO A 281 -32.25 -42.67 -24.92
N LEU A 282 -30.99 -42.77 -25.37
CA LEU A 282 -29.86 -42.00 -24.86
C LEU A 282 -29.96 -40.49 -25.18
N GLU A 283 -30.54 -40.11 -26.33
CA GLU A 283 -30.78 -38.70 -26.67
C GLU A 283 -31.93 -38.11 -25.86
N SER A 284 -32.99 -38.90 -25.63
CA SER A 284 -34.09 -38.52 -24.74
C SER A 284 -33.60 -38.34 -23.29
N LEU A 285 -32.71 -39.21 -22.82
CA LEU A 285 -32.07 -39.06 -21.50
C LEU A 285 -31.12 -37.85 -21.43
N ARG A 286 -30.30 -37.61 -22.47
CA ARG A 286 -29.40 -36.45 -22.53
C ARG A 286 -30.18 -35.13 -22.51
N THR A 287 -31.25 -35.03 -23.27
CA THR A 287 -32.10 -33.83 -23.29
C THR A 287 -32.81 -33.61 -21.95
N ARG A 288 -33.25 -34.69 -21.27
CA ARG A 288 -33.86 -34.60 -19.94
C ARG A 288 -32.87 -34.19 -18.85
N ILE A 289 -31.63 -34.70 -18.91
CA ILE A 289 -30.55 -34.34 -17.98
C ILE A 289 -30.16 -32.87 -18.16
N LEU A 290 -29.99 -32.40 -19.40
CA LEU A 290 -29.65 -31.00 -19.69
C LEU A 290 -30.74 -30.01 -19.23
N ARG A 291 -32.01 -30.39 -19.32
CA ARG A 291 -33.13 -29.55 -18.86
C ARG A 291 -33.18 -29.45 -17.34
N ASN A 292 -32.87 -30.53 -16.63
CA ASN A 292 -32.81 -30.54 -15.16
C ASN A 292 -31.59 -29.80 -14.60
N THR A 293 -30.44 -29.82 -15.29
CA THR A 293 -29.24 -29.08 -14.86
C THR A 293 -29.37 -27.58 -15.10
N ALA A 294 -29.98 -27.14 -16.20
CA ALA A 294 -30.26 -25.72 -16.49
C ALA A 294 -31.23 -25.08 -15.47
N SER A 295 -32.16 -25.85 -14.91
CA SER A 295 -33.04 -25.37 -13.83
C SER A 295 -32.31 -25.15 -12.51
N LYS A 296 -31.18 -25.84 -12.26
CA LYS A 296 -30.45 -25.81 -10.99
C LYS A 296 -29.43 -24.68 -10.91
N THR A 297 -28.91 -24.23 -12.06
CA THR A 297 -27.97 -23.09 -12.14
C THR A 297 -28.67 -21.74 -11.95
N ARG A 298 -29.93 -21.58 -12.41
CA ARG A 298 -30.71 -20.34 -12.27
C ARG A 298 -31.09 -19.99 -10.82
N LEU A 299 -31.15 -20.99 -9.93
CA LEU A 299 -31.41 -20.80 -8.49
C LEU A 299 -30.16 -20.42 -7.69
N LYS A 300 -28.96 -20.64 -8.25
CA LYS A 300 -27.68 -20.32 -7.58
C LYS A 300 -27.21 -18.88 -7.86
N SER A 301 -27.63 -18.27 -8.97
CA SER A 301 -27.25 -16.90 -9.33
C SER A 301 -28.10 -15.80 -8.67
N SER A 302 -29.21 -16.14 -8.01
CA SER A 302 -30.07 -15.19 -7.29
C SER A 302 -29.71 -15.02 -5.80
N GLY A 303 -28.62 -15.63 -5.33
CA GLY A 303 -28.20 -15.62 -3.91
C GLY A 303 -27.03 -14.69 -3.55
N LEU A 304 -26.44 -13.94 -4.50
CA LEU A 304 -25.45 -12.90 -4.21
C LEU A 304 -26.01 -11.52 -4.57
N LYS A 305 -26.85 -11.00 -3.67
CA LYS A 305 -27.08 -9.57 -3.46
C LYS A 305 -27.72 -9.40 -2.08
N ARG A 306 -26.87 -9.35 -1.06
CA ARG A 306 -26.95 -8.52 0.14
C ARG A 306 -25.60 -8.60 0.83
#